data_AF-F0SWZ8-F1
#
_entry.id   AF-F0SWZ8-F1
#
_cell.length_a   1.000
_cell.length_b   1.000
_cell.length_c   1.000
_cell.angle_alpha   90.00
_cell.angle_beta   90.00
_cell.angle_gamma   90.00
#
_symmetry.space_group_name_H-M   'P 1'
#
loop_
_entity.id
_entity.type
_entity.pdbx_description
1 polymer ?
#
loop_
_entity_poly.entity_id
_entity_poly.type
_entity_poly.pdbx_seq_one_letter_code
_entity_poly.pdbx_strand_id
1 'polypeptide(L)'
;MEITLRKPVIKKLAVLAALVILSLLAFSLNAVAVTTDQNIDVTFLKADGSGTSMADAAVNGDASYSINDQTLTIPLKPIQVGPITGYVTGITVQLAGGPVTVSTAQTAPYTATTVSIPIPSGEVQDQAQFDVTFDIYMSTGSHGTADAIMNFDFVN
;
A
#
# COMPACT_ATOMS: atom_id res chain seq x y z
N MET A 1 -26.54 37.47 -26.07
CA MET A 1 -27.05 36.11 -26.32
C MET A 1 -27.51 35.55 -24.98
N GLU A 2 -28.78 35.76 -24.61
CA GLU A 2 -29.35 35.22 -23.38
C GLU A 2 -29.62 33.73 -23.56
N ILE A 3 -28.97 32.88 -22.76
CA ILE A 3 -29.27 31.45 -22.72
C ILE A 3 -30.48 31.28 -21.78
N THR A 4 -31.68 31.25 -22.33
CA THR A 4 -32.88 30.90 -21.57
C THR A 4 -32.87 29.39 -21.28
N LEU A 5 -32.32 29.00 -20.12
CA LEU A 5 -32.36 27.60 -19.67
C LEU A 5 -33.81 27.17 -19.41
N ARG A 6 -34.30 26.21 -20.19
CA ARG A 6 -35.63 25.63 -20.00
C ARG A 6 -35.70 24.93 -18.64
N LYS A 7 -36.73 25.24 -17.83
CA LYS A 7 -37.03 24.63 -16.51
C LYS A 7 -36.72 23.12 -16.35
N PRO A 8 -36.99 22.22 -17.32
CA PRO A 8 -36.64 20.79 -17.16
C PRO A 8 -35.13 20.49 -17.16
N VAL A 9 -34.29 21.32 -17.78
CA VAL A 9 -32.83 21.15 -17.83
C VAL A 9 -32.20 21.46 -16.48
N ILE A 10 -32.70 22.49 -15.80
CA ILE A 10 -32.24 22.89 -14.45
C ILE A 10 -32.53 21.77 -13.43
N LYS A 11 -33.70 21.12 -13.52
CA LYS A 11 -34.05 19.98 -12.65
C LYS A 11 -33.10 18.79 -12.86
N LYS A 12 -32.73 18.47 -14.11
CA LYS A 12 -31.79 17.38 -14.41
C LYS A 12 -30.37 17.68 -13.94
N LEU A 13 -29.90 18.92 -14.09
CA LEU A 13 -28.59 19.34 -13.55
C LEU A 13 -28.56 19.28 -12.02
N ALA A 14 -29.64 19.70 -11.35
CA ALA A 14 -29.73 19.63 -9.89
C ALA A 14 -29.72 18.19 -9.37
N VAL A 15 -30.39 17.25 -10.06
CA VAL A 15 -30.36 15.83 -9.71
C VAL A 15 -28.97 15.23 -9.93
N LEU A 16 -28.28 15.59 -11.01
CA LEU A 16 -26.93 15.11 -11.27
C LEU A 16 -25.92 15.66 -10.24
N ALA A 17 -26.02 16.95 -9.89
CA ALA A 17 -25.19 17.55 -8.85
C ALA A 17 -25.44 16.92 -7.47
N ALA A 18 -26.71 16.66 -7.12
CA ALA A 18 -27.06 15.99 -5.88
C ALA A 18 -26.54 14.54 -5.83
N LEU A 19 -26.57 13.81 -6.95
CA LEU A 19 -25.97 12.47 -7.06
C LEU A 19 -24.45 12.51 -6.91
N VAL A 20 -23.78 13.49 -7.51
CA VAL A 20 -22.32 13.67 -7.36
C VAL A 20 -21.96 14.01 -5.91
N ILE A 21 -22.71 14.91 -5.27
CA ILE A 21 -22.49 15.26 -3.85
C ILE A 21 -22.80 14.07 -2.93
N LEU A 22 -23.86 13.31 -3.19
CA LEU A 22 -24.18 12.12 -2.40
C LEU A 22 -23.13 11.01 -2.61
N SER A 23 -22.56 10.88 -3.82
CA SER A 23 -21.42 9.99 -4.05
C SER A 23 -20.16 10.47 -3.34
N LEU A 24 -19.86 11.77 -3.33
CA LEU A 24 -18.72 12.36 -2.62
C LEU A 24 -18.84 12.20 -1.10
N LEU A 25 -20.07 12.27 -0.55
CA LEU A 25 -20.36 12.03 0.87
C LEU A 25 -20.39 10.54 1.22
N ALA A 26 -20.66 9.64 0.26
CA ALA A 26 -20.52 8.20 0.47
C ALA A 26 -19.05 7.74 0.48
N PHE A 27 -18.11 8.58 0.00
CA PHE A 27 -16.67 8.36 0.11
C PHE A 27 -16.05 8.87 1.42
N SER A 28 -16.80 9.56 2.29
CA SER A 28 -16.39 9.69 3.69
C SER A 28 -16.78 8.42 4.44
N LEU A 29 -16.24 7.28 4.01
CA LEU A 29 -16.10 6.13 4.91
C LEU A 29 -15.33 6.66 6.11
N ASN A 30 -15.83 6.37 7.31
CA ASN A 30 -15.13 6.62 8.56
C ASN A 30 -13.88 5.73 8.59
N ALA A 31 -12.87 6.13 7.83
CA ALA A 31 -11.58 5.53 7.86
C ALA A 31 -10.95 6.09 9.15
N VAL A 32 -11.14 5.34 10.22
CA VAL A 32 -10.57 5.70 11.52
C VAL A 32 -9.09 5.42 11.40
N ALA A 33 -8.31 6.49 11.27
CA ALA A 33 -6.86 6.41 11.37
C ALA A 33 -6.47 5.65 12.63
N VAL A 34 -5.43 4.82 12.54
CA VAL A 34 -4.96 4.04 13.69
C VAL A 34 -4.51 5.00 14.80
N THR A 35 -4.91 4.75 16.04
CA THR A 35 -4.59 5.61 17.20
C THR A 35 -3.74 4.90 18.26
N THR A 36 -3.44 3.62 18.03
CA THR A 36 -2.64 2.76 18.91
C THR A 36 -1.67 1.93 18.07
N ASP A 37 -0.70 1.31 18.72
CA ASP A 37 0.09 0.25 18.08
C ASP A 37 -0.85 -0.87 17.63
N GLN A 38 -0.57 -1.45 16.47
CA GLN A 38 -1.47 -2.40 15.82
C GLN A 38 -0.66 -3.42 15.00
N ASN A 39 -1.04 -4.69 15.08
CA ASN A 39 -0.58 -5.68 14.12
C ASN A 39 -1.43 -5.61 12.85
N ILE A 40 -0.77 -5.63 11.71
CA ILE A 40 -1.36 -5.48 10.39
C ILE A 40 -0.92 -6.68 9.56
N ASP A 41 -1.88 -7.42 9.03
CA ASP A 41 -1.61 -8.38 7.96
C ASP A 41 -1.36 -7.57 6.68
N VAL A 42 -0.15 -7.72 6.14
CA VAL A 42 0.28 -7.00 4.95
C VAL A 42 0.35 -7.99 3.81
N THR A 43 -0.49 -7.77 2.82
CA THR A 43 -0.49 -8.56 1.59
C THR A 43 -0.02 -7.72 0.42
N PHE A 44 0.70 -8.35 -0.50
CA PHE A 44 1.13 -7.70 -1.74
C PHE A 44 0.36 -8.28 -2.92
N LEU A 45 -0.39 -7.43 -3.62
CA LEU A 45 -1.12 -7.77 -4.84
C LEU A 45 -0.30 -7.32 -6.06
N LYS A 46 -0.54 -7.95 -7.20
CA LYS A 46 0.01 -7.48 -8.48
C LYS A 46 -0.46 -6.05 -8.75
N ALA A 47 0.37 -5.25 -9.43
CA ALA A 47 0.05 -3.86 -9.76
C ALA A 47 -1.25 -3.68 -10.56
N ASP A 48 -1.71 -4.73 -11.27
CA ASP A 48 -2.99 -4.74 -12.00
C ASP A 48 -4.19 -5.23 -11.17
N GLY A 49 -3.98 -5.55 -9.88
CA GLY A 49 -5.00 -6.07 -8.97
C GLY A 49 -5.46 -7.51 -9.27
N SER A 50 -4.85 -8.21 -10.22
CA SER A 50 -5.33 -9.53 -10.68
C SER A 50 -5.09 -10.69 -9.69
N GLY A 51 -4.49 -10.41 -8.53
CA GLY A 51 -4.26 -11.36 -7.44
C GLY A 51 -2.92 -11.13 -6.74
N THR A 52 -2.49 -12.08 -5.91
CA THR A 52 -1.28 -11.98 -5.09
C THR A 52 0.00 -11.83 -5.93
N SER A 53 0.89 -10.94 -5.52
CA SER A 53 2.22 -10.72 -6.09
C SER A 53 3.20 -11.81 -5.63
N MET A 54 4.28 -12.05 -6.39
CA MET A 54 5.37 -12.89 -5.90
C MET A 54 6.10 -12.28 -4.70
N ALA A 55 6.05 -10.96 -4.55
CA ALA A 55 6.63 -10.26 -3.40
C ALA A 55 5.94 -10.61 -2.07
N ASP A 56 4.68 -11.04 -2.12
CA ASP A 56 3.93 -11.54 -0.96
C ASP A 56 4.63 -12.73 -0.28
N ALA A 57 5.29 -13.58 -1.07
CA ALA A 57 6.05 -14.70 -0.55
C ALA A 57 7.26 -14.28 0.31
N ALA A 58 7.69 -13.00 0.24
CA ALA A 58 8.72 -12.46 1.10
C ALA A 58 8.19 -12.09 2.49
N VAL A 59 6.89 -11.94 2.70
CA VAL A 59 6.33 -11.60 4.01
C VAL A 59 6.50 -12.78 4.97
N ASN A 60 6.97 -12.50 6.18
CA ASN A 60 7.30 -13.51 7.19
C ASN A 60 6.51 -13.31 8.49
N GLY A 61 5.18 -13.23 8.36
CA GLY A 61 4.24 -12.97 9.45
C GLY A 61 3.70 -11.54 9.42
N ASP A 62 2.91 -11.20 10.43
CA ASP A 62 2.24 -9.90 10.53
C ASP A 62 3.27 -8.77 10.65
N ALA A 63 2.94 -7.63 10.05
CA ALA A 63 3.64 -6.39 10.29
C ALA A 63 3.17 -5.74 11.59
N SER A 64 4.04 -4.96 12.21
CA SER A 64 3.71 -4.16 13.40
C SER A 64 3.79 -2.68 13.07
N TYR A 65 2.73 -1.93 13.38
CA TYR A 65 2.73 -0.48 13.32
C TYR A 65 2.93 0.13 14.70
N SER A 66 3.92 1.04 14.83
CA SER A 66 4.12 1.88 16.02
C SER A 66 3.47 3.24 15.81
N ILE A 67 2.48 3.60 16.64
CA ILE A 67 1.81 4.92 16.54
C ILE A 67 2.75 6.05 16.95
N ASN A 68 3.64 5.78 17.90
CA ASN A 68 4.57 6.78 18.43
C ASN A 68 5.64 7.13 17.39
N ASP A 69 6.17 6.12 16.70
CA ASP A 69 7.21 6.29 15.69
C ASP A 69 6.64 6.49 14.28
N GLN A 70 5.32 6.35 14.12
CA GLN A 70 4.60 6.36 12.84
C GLN A 70 5.29 5.48 11.78
N THR A 71 5.62 4.26 12.19
CA THR A 71 6.46 3.35 11.41
C THR A 71 5.82 1.97 11.32
N LEU A 72 5.65 1.48 10.10
CA LEU A 72 5.29 0.10 9.81
C LEU A 72 6.57 -0.75 9.71
N THR A 73 6.65 -1.82 10.49
CA THR A 73 7.76 -2.78 10.41
C THR A 73 7.25 -4.10 9.86
N ILE A 74 7.75 -4.49 8.69
CA ILE A 74 7.37 -5.73 8.00
C ILE A 74 8.51 -6.74 8.14
N PRO A 75 8.27 -7.93 8.72
CA PRO A 75 9.23 -9.01 8.71
C PRO A 75 9.30 -9.63 7.31
N LEU A 76 10.52 -9.79 6.79
CA LEU A 76 10.80 -10.31 5.46
C LEU A 76 11.65 -11.58 5.53
N LYS A 77 11.47 -12.48 4.57
CA LYS A 77 12.29 -13.66 4.32
C LYS A 77 12.71 -13.76 2.86
N PRO A 78 13.79 -14.51 2.55
CA PRO A 78 14.14 -14.83 1.17
C PRO A 78 13.01 -15.56 0.43
N ILE A 79 12.83 -15.23 -0.85
CA ILE A 79 11.91 -15.92 -1.75
C ILE A 79 12.70 -16.99 -2.51
N GLN A 80 12.27 -18.25 -2.49
CA GLN A 80 12.94 -19.32 -3.23
C GLN A 80 12.08 -19.79 -4.42
N VAL A 81 12.65 -19.69 -5.63
CA VAL A 81 12.02 -20.17 -6.87
C VAL A 81 12.99 -21.15 -7.55
N GLY A 82 12.81 -22.43 -7.26
CA GLY A 82 13.74 -23.47 -7.69
C GLY A 82 15.15 -23.26 -7.11
N PRO A 83 16.21 -23.21 -7.94
CA PRO A 83 17.58 -22.97 -7.46
C PRO A 83 17.90 -21.49 -7.23
N ILE A 84 16.99 -20.56 -7.58
CA ILE A 84 17.20 -19.13 -7.47
C ILE A 84 16.57 -18.63 -6.17
N THR A 85 17.32 -17.85 -5.42
CA THR A 85 16.82 -17.15 -4.23
C THR A 85 16.77 -15.66 -4.52
N GLY A 86 15.60 -15.06 -4.34
CA GLY A 86 15.36 -13.62 -4.42
C GLY A 86 15.27 -12.99 -3.03
N TYR A 87 15.69 -11.73 -2.94
CA TYR A 87 15.73 -10.97 -1.71
C TYR A 87 15.19 -9.57 -1.97
N VAL A 88 14.25 -9.12 -1.15
CA VAL A 88 13.78 -7.73 -1.18
C VAL A 88 14.86 -6.88 -0.50
N THR A 89 15.51 -6.03 -1.27
CA THR A 89 16.58 -5.14 -0.79
C THR A 89 16.08 -3.74 -0.48
N GLY A 90 14.92 -3.36 -1.01
CA GLY A 90 14.29 -2.07 -0.77
C GLY A 90 12.81 -2.06 -1.14
N ILE A 91 12.08 -1.12 -0.57
CA ILE A 91 10.67 -0.87 -0.86
C ILE A 91 10.50 0.64 -1.00
N THR A 92 9.91 1.06 -2.12
CA THR A 92 9.39 2.41 -2.30
C THR A 92 7.87 2.38 -2.16
N VAL A 93 7.31 3.22 -1.29
CA VAL A 93 5.86 3.36 -1.08
C VAL A 93 5.41 4.73 -1.55
N GLN A 94 4.36 4.79 -2.35
CA GLN A 94 3.76 6.06 -2.79
C GLN A 94 2.76 6.54 -1.73
N LEU A 95 3.16 7.52 -0.93
CA LEU A 95 2.31 8.17 0.07
C LEU A 95 1.73 9.48 -0.47
N ALA A 96 0.70 10.02 0.18
CA ALA A 96 0.12 11.31 -0.21
C ALA A 96 1.13 12.47 -0.15
N GLY A 97 2.09 12.40 0.78
CA GLY A 97 3.18 13.37 0.92
C GLY A 97 4.34 13.19 -0.07
N GLY A 98 4.31 12.15 -0.90
CA GLY A 98 5.36 11.77 -1.85
C GLY A 98 5.96 10.38 -1.59
N PRO A 99 6.82 9.89 -2.49
CA PRO A 99 7.42 8.57 -2.37
C PRO A 99 8.38 8.48 -1.18
N VAL A 100 8.28 7.38 -0.44
CA VAL A 100 9.22 6.99 0.62
C VAL A 100 9.95 5.73 0.19
N THR A 101 11.27 5.81 0.04
CA THR A 101 12.12 4.66 -0.25
C THR A 101 12.90 4.25 0.98
N VAL A 102 12.80 2.98 1.35
CA VAL A 102 13.55 2.37 2.44
C VAL A 102 14.33 1.17 1.95
N SER A 103 15.55 1.03 2.44
CA SER A 103 16.40 -0.11 2.15
C SER A 103 16.37 -1.08 3.32
N THR A 104 16.43 -2.37 3.03
CA THR A 104 16.70 -3.37 4.07
C THR A 104 18.19 -3.34 4.40
N ALA A 105 18.53 -3.51 5.67
CA ALA A 105 19.91 -3.69 6.11
C ALA A 105 20.37 -5.13 5.78
N GLN A 106 20.44 -5.45 4.49
CA GLN A 106 20.81 -6.79 4.04
C GLN A 106 22.27 -6.81 3.58
N THR A 107 23.11 -7.49 4.36
CA THR A 107 24.46 -7.90 3.98
C THR A 107 24.49 -9.41 3.80
N ALA A 108 25.22 -9.88 2.78
CA ALA A 108 25.36 -11.32 2.55
C ALA A 108 25.98 -12.03 3.78
N PRO A 109 25.49 -13.22 4.18
CA PRO A 109 24.40 -13.97 3.58
C PRO A 109 23.02 -13.37 3.90
N TYR A 110 22.23 -13.17 2.85
CA TYR A 110 20.90 -12.57 2.92
C TYR A 110 19.93 -13.49 3.68
N THR A 111 19.57 -13.08 4.90
CA THR A 111 18.71 -13.83 5.83
C THR A 111 17.38 -13.11 6.02
N ALA A 112 16.49 -13.70 6.82
CA ALA A 112 15.27 -13.01 7.26
C ALA A 112 15.65 -11.67 7.92
N THR A 113 14.93 -10.62 7.56
CA THR A 113 15.22 -9.25 7.95
C THR A 113 13.92 -8.52 8.22
N THR A 114 14.00 -7.24 8.57
CA THR A 114 12.84 -6.36 8.67
C THR A 114 13.05 -5.15 7.78
N VAL A 115 11.96 -4.63 7.26
CA VAL A 115 11.92 -3.31 6.63
C VAL A 115 11.03 -2.40 7.49
N SER A 116 11.51 -1.19 7.76
CA SER A 116 10.78 -0.19 8.53
C SER A 116 10.43 0.97 7.61
N ILE A 117 9.14 1.17 7.37
CA ILE A 117 8.59 2.18 6.46
C ILE A 117 7.91 3.26 7.30
N PRO A 118 8.36 4.52 7.25
CA PRO A 118 7.63 5.61 7.89
C PRO A 118 6.33 5.86 7.12
N ILE A 119 5.19 5.70 7.79
CA ILE A 119 3.85 5.95 7.23
C ILE A 119 3.08 6.81 8.23
N PRO A 120 2.64 8.03 7.84
CA PRO A 120 1.85 8.89 8.71
C PRO A 120 0.60 8.17 9.21
N SER A 121 0.26 8.34 10.49
CA SER A 121 -0.87 7.61 11.10
C SER A 121 -2.21 7.89 10.41
N GLY A 122 -2.37 9.08 9.82
CA GLY A 122 -3.54 9.45 9.04
C GLY A 122 -3.71 8.68 7.73
N GLU A 123 -2.68 7.97 7.26
CA GLU A 123 -2.75 7.09 6.08
C GLU A 123 -2.93 5.62 6.47
N VAL A 124 -2.75 5.27 7.75
CA VAL A 124 -2.88 3.88 8.25
C VAL A 124 -4.30 3.63 8.73
N GLN A 125 -5.03 2.85 7.95
CA GLN A 125 -6.41 2.45 8.19
C GLN A 125 -6.62 1.02 7.69
N ASP A 126 -7.66 0.37 8.20
CA ASP A 126 -8.04 -0.97 7.71
C ASP A 126 -8.37 -0.91 6.21
N GLN A 127 -7.89 -1.90 5.46
CA GLN A 127 -8.00 -1.97 3.98
C GLN A 127 -7.33 -0.79 3.24
N ALA A 128 -6.36 -0.12 3.88
CA ALA A 128 -5.50 0.85 3.19
C ALA A 128 -4.71 0.16 2.07
N GLN A 129 -4.57 0.86 0.94
CA GLN A 129 -3.81 0.38 -0.22
C GLN A 129 -2.80 1.43 -0.65
N PHE A 130 -1.58 0.96 -0.94
CA PHE A 130 -0.50 1.79 -1.42
C PHE A 130 0.14 1.17 -2.66
N ASP A 131 0.42 1.99 -3.65
CA ASP A 131 1.31 1.58 -4.74
C ASP A 131 2.74 1.47 -4.20
N VAL A 132 3.38 0.34 -4.48
CA VAL A 132 4.75 0.08 -4.04
C VAL A 132 5.61 -0.45 -5.17
N THR A 133 6.91 -0.15 -5.10
CA THR A 133 7.94 -0.72 -5.97
C THR A 133 8.98 -1.41 -5.10
N PHE A 134 9.24 -2.68 -5.38
CA PHE A 134 10.29 -3.46 -4.72
C PHE A 134 11.60 -3.37 -5.48
N ASP A 135 12.70 -3.22 -4.77
CA ASP A 135 14.03 -3.54 -5.27
C ASP A 135 14.35 -5.00 -4.90
N ILE A 136 14.70 -5.81 -5.88
CA ILE A 136 14.94 -7.24 -5.71
C ILE A 136 16.35 -7.59 -6.17
N TYR A 137 17.08 -8.28 -5.31
CA TYR A 137 18.33 -8.95 -5.64
C TYR A 137 18.13 -10.45 -5.81
N MET A 138 18.78 -11.06 -6.80
CA MET A 138 18.79 -12.51 -7.00
C MET A 138 20.17 -13.08 -6.68
N SER A 139 20.21 -14.30 -6.13
CA SER A 139 21.44 -15.03 -5.82
C SER A 139 22.37 -15.24 -7.02
N THR A 140 21.85 -15.11 -8.24
CA THR A 140 22.60 -15.14 -9.50
C THR A 140 23.37 -13.84 -9.79
N GLY A 141 23.26 -12.82 -8.93
CA GLY A 141 23.88 -11.50 -9.11
C GLY A 141 23.04 -10.50 -9.89
N SER A 142 21.82 -10.87 -10.28
CA SER A 142 20.90 -9.99 -11.00
C SER A 142 20.13 -9.08 -10.05
N HIS A 143 19.83 -7.87 -10.50
CA HIS A 143 19.00 -6.90 -9.79
C HIS A 143 17.82 -6.48 -10.68
N GLY A 144 16.67 -6.23 -10.07
CA GLY A 144 15.50 -5.72 -10.79
C GLY A 144 14.51 -5.05 -9.85
N THR A 145 13.47 -4.47 -10.44
CA THR A 145 12.36 -3.88 -9.71
C THR A 145 11.04 -4.55 -10.06
N ALA A 146 10.08 -4.49 -9.15
CA ALA A 146 8.73 -5.00 -9.37
C ALA A 146 7.69 -4.11 -8.71
N ASP A 147 6.68 -3.70 -9.46
CA ASP A 147 5.55 -2.92 -8.95
C ASP A 147 4.46 -3.82 -8.37
N ALA A 148 3.80 -3.35 -7.32
CA ALA A 148 2.75 -4.06 -6.60
C ALA A 148 1.82 -3.08 -5.87
N ILE A 149 0.73 -3.62 -5.32
CA ILE A 149 -0.14 -2.91 -4.37
C ILE A 149 0.06 -3.55 -3.00
N MET A 150 0.40 -2.75 -1.99
CA MET A 150 0.44 -3.15 -0.59
C MET A 150 -0.92 -2.92 0.04
N ASN A 151 -1.56 -3.97 0.56
CA ASN A 151 -2.87 -3.92 1.20
C ASN A 151 -2.75 -4.24 2.69
N PHE A 152 -3.41 -3.46 3.53
CA PHE A 152 -3.46 -3.66 4.98
C PHE A 152 -4.77 -4.32 5.40
N ASP A 153 -4.69 -5.30 6.29
CA ASP A 153 -5.84 -5.86 7.00
C ASP A 153 -5.52 -5.88 8.50
N PHE A 154 -6.33 -5.24 9.33
CA PHE A 154 -6.04 -5.14 10.76
C PHE A 154 -6.36 -6.46 11.47
N VAL A 155 -5.36 -7.04 12.13
CA VAL A 155 -5.52 -8.28 12.89
C VAL A 155 -6.24 -7.96 14.20
N ASN A 156 -7.45 -8.50 14.38
CA ASN A 156 -8.25 -8.39 15.61
C ASN A 156 -7.90 -9.46 16.64
#